data_AF-A0A534EAM1-F1
#
_entry.id   AF-A0A534EAM1-F1
#
_cell.length_a   1.000
_cell.length_b   1.000
_cell.length_c   1.000
_cell.angle_alpha   90.00
_cell.angle_beta   90.00
_cell.angle_gamma   90.00
#
_symmetry.space_group_name_H-M   'P 1'
#
loop_
_entity.id
_entity.type
_entity.pdbx_description
1 polymer ?
#
loop_
_entity_poly.entity_id
_entity_poly.type
_entity_poly.pdbx_seq_one_letter_code
_entity_poly.pdbx_strand_id
1 'polypeptide(L)'
;MKNITSQSEHMTVLLTRALKYVGVLALAGSAIRMAQAEDMAACVARKSTFDGVTPLTYAKVAGAKGSKVIIHREYPKQCSATEAAECNRGAYVVPGDEVVIAKQCGDWGYVQYIGQDHITVGWARAASFTRLEAPIPSEPPTGTVNDEAKGFRDHPERYKFELAQGRTVPVCEAYLQRLNQTEYWSPPYCGRPENDQVPGFSRLHRVALSGQETASLYPHLAAFEHTRSSTVHLPLDPQEAISAASGGAGPAILAWRYDPNVDIQNDGAPDNVVIWEGMPVGPPPGWCGDTMTSSGTELSKGQRSRQLAFIAGADTKTIDDERTLALFQHPHDGFPHSGFQVLGFIPIGSPISVFKYRDLTYFDTFFEGGGWPDFYGHRARLSTLDNHLAVFLHRNGATRQVCEYIFHDHRRPRVLGHDTEAESHE
;
A
#
# COMPACT_ATOMS: atom_id res chain seq x y z
N MET A 1 0.51 94.74 2.99
CA MET A 1 1.49 94.14 2.05
C MET A 1 2.35 93.14 2.80
N LYS A 2 1.87 91.90 2.95
CA LYS A 2 2.57 90.79 3.62
C LYS A 2 2.21 89.50 2.89
N ASN A 3 3.25 88.75 2.53
CA ASN A 3 3.30 87.29 2.35
C ASN A 3 2.19 86.61 1.53
N ILE A 4 2.40 86.48 0.21
CA ILE A 4 1.72 85.46 -0.61
C ILE A 4 2.73 84.50 -1.28
N THR A 5 4.03 84.79 -1.25
CA THR A 5 5.07 84.05 -2.00
C THR A 5 5.60 82.76 -1.33
N SER A 6 5.16 82.40 -0.12
CA SER A 6 5.75 81.28 0.64
C SER A 6 5.00 79.94 0.55
N GLN A 7 3.79 79.89 -0.03
CA GLN A 7 3.02 78.63 -0.12
C GLN A 7 3.33 77.80 -1.38
N SER A 8 3.90 78.40 -2.43
CA SER A 8 4.15 77.70 -3.69
C SER A 8 5.30 76.68 -3.61
N GLU A 9 6.35 76.95 -2.84
CA GLU A 9 7.55 76.08 -2.82
C GLU A 9 7.36 74.82 -1.97
N HIS A 10 6.52 74.88 -0.92
CA HIS A 10 6.23 73.71 -0.08
C HIS A 10 5.41 72.63 -0.81
N MET A 11 4.56 73.02 -1.76
CA MET A 11 3.71 72.08 -2.50
C MET A 11 4.52 71.29 -3.55
N THR A 12 5.53 71.92 -4.17
CA THR A 12 6.41 71.26 -5.15
C THR A 12 7.29 70.19 -4.50
N VAL A 13 7.81 70.44 -3.29
CA VAL A 13 8.66 69.48 -2.56
C VAL A 13 7.87 68.24 -2.11
N LEU A 14 6.61 68.40 -1.70
CA LEU A 14 5.74 67.28 -1.31
C LEU A 14 5.34 66.42 -2.52
N LEU A 15 5.02 67.03 -3.68
CA LEU A 15 4.72 66.29 -4.91
C LEU A 15 5.92 65.47 -5.41
N THR A 16 7.12 66.05 -5.34
CA THR A 16 8.35 65.39 -5.81
C THR A 16 8.75 64.21 -4.91
N ARG A 17 8.51 64.30 -3.59
CA ARG A 17 8.69 63.16 -2.68
C ARG A 17 7.65 62.07 -2.91
N ALA A 18 6.38 62.41 -3.10
CA ALA A 18 5.33 61.44 -3.42
C ALA A 18 5.61 60.67 -4.72
N LEU A 19 6.05 61.35 -5.78
CA LEU A 19 6.42 60.72 -7.06
C LEU A 19 7.62 59.76 -6.93
N LYS A 20 8.60 60.05 -6.07
CA LYS A 20 9.73 59.13 -5.81
C LYS A 20 9.29 57.86 -5.07
N TYR A 21 8.36 57.94 -4.12
CA TYR A 21 7.84 56.76 -3.42
C TYR A 21 6.96 55.89 -4.33
N VAL A 22 6.17 56.49 -5.22
CA VAL A 22 5.37 55.75 -6.22
C VAL A 22 6.29 55.01 -7.22
N GLY A 23 7.39 55.63 -7.66
CA GLY A 23 8.35 54.99 -8.56
C GLY A 23 9.06 53.78 -7.94
N VAL A 24 9.44 53.85 -6.66
CA VAL A 24 10.10 52.72 -5.96
C VAL A 24 9.12 51.57 -5.69
N LEU A 25 7.85 51.87 -5.34
CA LEU A 25 6.80 50.85 -5.19
C LEU A 25 6.45 50.15 -6.51
N ALA A 26 6.45 50.87 -7.64
CA ALA A 26 6.21 50.29 -8.96
C ALA A 26 7.34 49.35 -9.42
N LEU A 27 8.60 49.69 -9.10
CA LEU A 27 9.75 48.84 -9.43
C LEU A 27 9.84 47.58 -8.55
N ALA A 28 9.53 47.69 -7.25
CA ALA A 28 9.48 46.53 -6.35
C ALA A 28 8.39 45.52 -6.74
N GLY A 29 7.22 46.00 -7.18
CA GLY A 29 6.12 45.13 -7.64
C GLY A 29 6.47 44.34 -8.91
N SER A 30 7.35 44.86 -9.75
CA SER A 30 7.75 44.21 -11.01
C SER A 30 8.72 43.06 -10.77
N ALA A 31 9.66 43.20 -9.83
CA ALA A 31 10.62 42.14 -9.48
C ALA A 31 9.94 40.92 -8.84
N ILE A 32 8.93 41.13 -7.98
CA ILE A 32 8.18 40.03 -7.33
C ILE A 32 7.42 39.19 -8.36
N ARG A 33 6.87 39.81 -9.42
CA ARG A 33 6.15 39.09 -10.48
C ARG A 33 7.07 38.23 -11.35
N MET A 34 8.31 38.68 -11.60
CA MET A 34 9.27 37.88 -12.40
C MET A 34 9.75 36.66 -11.63
N ALA A 35 10.07 36.79 -10.34
CA ALA A 35 10.45 35.67 -9.49
C ALA A 35 9.34 34.60 -9.39
N GLN A 36 8.07 35.02 -9.29
CA GLN A 36 6.93 34.10 -9.28
C GLN A 36 6.71 33.38 -10.62
N ALA A 37 7.06 34.01 -11.74
CA ALA A 37 6.90 33.41 -13.06
C ALA A 37 7.95 32.33 -13.33
N GLU A 38 9.19 32.55 -12.90
CA GLU A 38 10.28 31.58 -13.04
C GLU A 38 10.05 30.33 -12.17
N ASP A 39 9.57 30.53 -10.94
CA ASP A 39 9.17 29.44 -10.04
C ASP A 39 8.01 28.61 -10.62
N MET A 40 7.05 29.27 -11.30
CA MET A 40 5.93 28.57 -11.94
C MET A 40 6.38 27.67 -13.10
N ALA A 41 7.27 28.18 -13.96
CA ALA A 41 7.80 27.40 -15.07
C ALA A 41 8.57 26.16 -14.58
N ALA A 42 9.38 26.32 -13.53
CA ALA A 42 10.09 25.22 -12.88
C ALA A 42 9.12 24.20 -12.25
N CYS A 43 8.08 24.68 -11.54
CA CYS A 43 7.06 23.82 -10.94
C CYS A 43 6.34 22.97 -12.00
N VAL A 44 5.95 23.57 -13.13
CA VAL A 44 5.27 22.86 -14.22
C VAL A 44 6.20 21.86 -14.91
N ALA A 45 7.44 22.27 -15.20
CA ALA A 45 8.43 21.44 -15.90
C ALA A 45 8.90 20.22 -15.09
N ARG A 46 8.89 20.31 -13.75
CA ARG A 46 9.24 19.18 -12.89
C ARG A 46 8.28 18.02 -13.13
N LYS A 47 8.76 16.90 -13.67
CA LYS A 47 7.94 15.71 -13.88
C LYS A 47 7.42 15.22 -12.53
N SER A 48 6.10 15.23 -12.37
CA SER A 48 5.45 14.60 -11.22
C SER A 48 5.00 13.21 -11.60
N THR A 49 5.32 12.27 -10.74
CA THR A 49 4.89 10.89 -10.82
C THR A 49 3.88 10.66 -9.69
N PHE A 50 2.79 9.97 -10.01
CA PHE A 50 1.95 9.36 -9.00
C PHE A 50 2.62 8.02 -8.74
N ASP A 51 3.73 8.00 -8.00
CA ASP A 51 4.53 6.80 -7.73
C ASP A 51 4.42 6.32 -6.28
N GLY A 52 3.58 6.96 -5.47
CA GLY A 52 3.44 6.67 -4.03
C GLY A 52 4.68 6.96 -3.18
N VAL A 53 5.81 7.37 -3.77
CA VAL A 53 7.06 7.71 -3.07
C VAL A 53 7.01 9.17 -2.61
N THR A 54 6.57 10.07 -3.50
CA THR A 54 6.37 11.47 -3.11
C THR A 54 5.04 11.60 -2.35
N PRO A 55 4.98 12.36 -1.23
CA PRO A 55 3.74 12.56 -0.50
C PRO A 55 2.63 13.08 -1.41
N LEU A 56 1.54 12.31 -1.51
CA LEU A 56 0.37 12.65 -2.31
C LEU A 56 -0.67 13.36 -1.44
N THR A 57 -1.37 14.35 -2.01
CA THR A 57 -2.50 14.99 -1.35
C THR A 57 -3.81 14.46 -1.91
N TYR A 58 -4.64 13.87 -1.06
CA TYR A 58 -5.95 13.37 -1.45
C TYR A 58 -7.00 14.46 -1.30
N ALA A 59 -7.95 14.49 -2.24
CA ALA A 59 -9.01 15.48 -2.23
C ALA A 59 -10.30 14.94 -2.85
N LYS A 60 -11.41 15.58 -2.53
CA LYS A 60 -12.69 15.41 -3.22
C LYS A 60 -12.95 16.56 -4.16
N VAL A 61 -13.52 16.28 -5.31
CA VAL A 61 -14.00 17.30 -6.24
C VAL A 61 -15.15 18.06 -5.58
N ALA A 62 -15.01 19.37 -5.51
CA ALA A 62 -15.98 20.31 -4.98
C ALA A 62 -16.77 20.99 -6.11
N GLY A 63 -18.01 21.36 -5.81
CA GLY A 63 -18.87 22.08 -6.76
C GLY A 63 -20.34 21.70 -6.62
N ALA A 64 -21.20 22.36 -7.40
CA ALA A 64 -22.62 22.03 -7.46
C ALA A 64 -22.84 20.67 -8.13
N LYS A 65 -23.81 19.88 -7.65
CA LYS A 65 -24.17 18.58 -8.24
C LYS A 65 -24.40 18.71 -9.75
N GLY A 66 -23.73 17.87 -10.53
CA GLY A 66 -23.80 17.88 -12.01
C GLY A 66 -22.82 18.83 -12.69
N SER A 67 -22.11 19.69 -11.96
CA SER A 67 -20.98 20.44 -12.53
C SER A 67 -19.83 19.51 -12.92
N LYS A 68 -19.00 19.96 -13.87
CA LYS A 68 -17.85 19.22 -14.38
C LYS A 68 -16.58 20.01 -14.13
N VAL A 69 -15.55 19.35 -13.65
CA VAL A 69 -14.20 19.89 -13.51
C VAL A 69 -13.33 19.22 -14.56
N ILE A 70 -12.85 19.99 -15.52
CA ILE A 70 -12.02 19.47 -16.62
C ILE A 70 -10.61 19.19 -16.12
N ILE A 71 -10.08 18.02 -16.46
CA ILE A 71 -8.70 17.62 -16.27
C ILE A 71 -7.98 17.79 -17.61
N HIS A 72 -7.20 18.87 -17.71
CA HIS A 72 -6.45 19.23 -18.91
C HIS A 72 -5.18 18.37 -19.02
N ARG A 73 -4.91 17.80 -20.18
CA ARG A 73 -3.70 16.98 -20.36
C ARG A 73 -2.41 17.79 -20.14
N GLU A 74 -2.43 19.06 -20.52
CA GLU A 74 -1.32 20.00 -20.41
C GLU A 74 -1.64 21.14 -19.44
N TYR A 75 -0.60 21.85 -18.98
CA TYR A 75 -0.80 22.98 -18.09
C TYR A 75 -1.48 24.12 -18.85
N PRO A 76 -2.70 24.57 -18.47
CA PRO A 76 -3.50 25.40 -19.37
C PRO A 76 -2.91 26.77 -19.73
N LYS A 77 -1.97 27.30 -18.94
CA LYS A 77 -1.27 28.55 -19.29
C LYS A 77 -0.17 28.38 -20.35
N GLN A 78 0.22 27.15 -20.68
CA GLN A 78 1.19 26.85 -21.75
C GLN A 78 0.51 26.63 -23.11
N CYS A 79 -0.81 26.47 -23.12
CA CYS A 79 -1.55 26.22 -24.35
C CYS A 79 -1.62 27.48 -25.20
N SER A 80 -1.21 27.37 -26.47
CA SER A 80 -1.28 28.48 -27.41
C SER A 80 -2.75 28.86 -27.69
N ALA A 81 -3.00 30.12 -28.07
CA ALA A 81 -4.36 30.55 -28.42
C ALA A 81 -4.97 29.71 -29.57
N THR A 82 -4.13 29.20 -30.46
CA THR A 82 -4.52 28.32 -31.58
C THR A 82 -4.86 26.89 -31.14
N GLU A 83 -4.27 26.40 -30.05
CA GLU A 83 -4.49 25.04 -29.52
C GLU A 83 -5.46 25.02 -28.34
N ALA A 84 -6.00 26.17 -27.94
CA ALA A 84 -6.88 26.29 -26.78
C ALA A 84 -8.06 25.30 -26.83
N ALA A 85 -8.62 25.03 -28.01
CA ALA A 85 -9.69 24.06 -28.18
C ALA A 85 -9.26 22.62 -27.85
N GLU A 86 -8.04 22.22 -28.25
CA GLU A 86 -7.51 20.87 -28.01
C GLU A 86 -7.01 20.71 -26.58
N CYS A 87 -6.35 21.73 -26.04
CA CYS A 87 -5.94 21.78 -24.64
C CYS A 87 -7.14 21.77 -23.67
N ASN A 88 -8.29 22.25 -24.10
CA ASN A 88 -9.55 22.18 -23.35
C ASN A 88 -10.31 20.85 -23.53
N ARG A 89 -9.89 19.96 -24.43
CA ARG A 89 -10.42 18.59 -24.53
C ARG A 89 -9.76 17.72 -23.46
N GLY A 90 -10.25 17.87 -22.23
CA GLY A 90 -9.91 17.00 -21.12
C GLY A 90 -11.00 15.99 -20.82
N ALA A 91 -10.63 14.88 -20.19
CA ALA A 91 -11.60 14.15 -19.39
C ALA A 91 -12.07 15.06 -18.23
N TYR A 92 -13.15 14.68 -17.56
CA TYR A 92 -13.69 15.48 -16.48
C TYR A 92 -14.02 14.60 -15.28
N VAL A 93 -14.08 15.26 -14.14
CA VAL A 93 -14.58 14.70 -12.89
C VAL A 93 -15.77 15.52 -12.41
N VAL A 94 -16.59 14.96 -11.54
CA VAL A 94 -17.80 15.58 -11.00
C VAL A 94 -17.70 15.70 -9.48
N PRO A 95 -18.41 16.64 -8.85
CA PRO A 95 -18.36 16.78 -7.40
C PRO A 95 -18.68 15.48 -6.65
N GLY A 96 -17.87 15.19 -5.65
CA GLY A 96 -17.88 13.93 -4.89
C GLY A 96 -16.82 12.94 -5.33
N ASP A 97 -16.31 13.02 -6.56
CA ASP A 97 -15.21 12.18 -7.03
C ASP A 97 -13.96 12.38 -6.15
N GLU A 98 -13.24 11.30 -5.89
CA GLU A 98 -11.96 11.34 -5.19
C GLU A 98 -10.80 11.41 -6.18
N VAL A 99 -9.91 12.37 -5.97
CA VAL A 99 -8.71 12.59 -6.77
C VAL A 99 -7.47 12.62 -5.88
N VAL A 100 -6.34 12.34 -6.51
CA VAL A 100 -5.02 12.48 -5.90
C VAL A 100 -4.29 13.64 -6.55
N ILE A 101 -3.67 14.51 -5.77
CA ILE A 101 -2.91 15.68 -6.22
C ILE A 101 -1.43 15.41 -5.93
N ALA A 102 -0.64 15.20 -6.98
CA ALA A 102 0.80 14.94 -6.86
C ALA A 102 1.62 16.23 -6.65
N LYS A 103 1.16 17.34 -7.22
CA LYS A 103 1.73 18.67 -7.01
C LYS A 103 0.71 19.77 -7.26
N GLN A 104 0.97 20.95 -6.72
CA GLN A 104 0.20 22.16 -6.98
C GLN A 104 1.13 23.27 -7.47
N CYS A 105 0.81 23.87 -8.61
CA CYS A 105 1.54 25.00 -9.20
C CYS A 105 0.58 26.18 -9.38
N GLY A 106 0.55 27.06 -8.37
CA GLY A 106 -0.41 28.17 -8.28
C GLY A 106 -1.85 27.67 -8.11
N ASP A 107 -2.75 28.11 -8.99
CA ASP A 107 -4.18 27.77 -8.96
C ASP A 107 -4.52 26.40 -9.60
N TRP A 108 -3.50 25.59 -9.90
CA TRP A 108 -3.65 24.34 -10.63
C TRP A 108 -2.99 23.20 -9.87
N GLY A 109 -3.71 22.11 -9.67
CA GLY A 109 -3.19 20.84 -9.20
C GLY A 109 -2.93 19.91 -10.38
N TYR A 110 -1.81 19.19 -10.36
CA TYR A 110 -1.61 18.03 -11.21
C TYR A 110 -2.24 16.83 -10.52
N VAL A 111 -3.35 16.36 -11.07
CA VAL A 111 -4.26 15.41 -10.45
C VAL A 111 -4.31 14.09 -11.20
N GLN A 112 -4.55 13.02 -10.46
CA GLN A 112 -4.94 11.71 -10.96
C GLN A 112 -6.36 11.45 -10.47
N TYR A 113 -7.27 11.26 -11.42
CA TYR A 113 -8.58 10.70 -11.18
C TYR A 113 -8.61 9.26 -11.63
N ILE A 114 -9.30 8.45 -10.85
CA ILE A 114 -9.39 7.02 -11.05
C ILE A 114 -10.87 6.70 -11.19
N GLY A 115 -11.32 6.59 -12.43
CA GLY A 115 -12.67 6.18 -12.76
C GLY A 115 -12.82 4.66 -12.71
N GLN A 116 -14.01 4.18 -13.05
CA GLN A 116 -14.34 2.75 -13.09
C GLN A 116 -13.53 1.99 -14.16
N ASP A 117 -13.30 2.61 -15.33
CA ASP A 117 -12.71 1.95 -16.50
C ASP A 117 -11.33 2.50 -16.92
N HIS A 118 -10.98 3.71 -16.47
CA HIS A 118 -9.76 4.38 -16.92
C HIS A 118 -9.21 5.34 -15.86
N ILE A 119 -7.94 5.66 -16.02
CA ILE A 119 -7.20 6.56 -15.16
C ILE A 119 -6.91 7.81 -15.96
N THR A 120 -7.34 8.95 -15.42
CA THR A 120 -7.10 10.25 -16.04
C THR A 120 -6.05 10.99 -15.22
N VAL A 121 -5.01 11.46 -15.88
CA VAL A 121 -4.01 12.33 -15.27
C VAL A 121 -3.95 13.65 -16.03
N GLY A 122 -3.87 14.75 -15.30
CA GLY A 122 -3.73 16.07 -15.90
C GLY A 122 -3.84 17.20 -14.90
N TRP A 123 -4.07 18.41 -15.38
CA TRP A 123 -4.16 19.64 -14.60
C TRP A 123 -5.60 20.05 -14.42
N ALA A 124 -5.96 20.39 -13.19
CA ALA A 124 -7.28 20.91 -12.85
C ALA A 124 -7.16 22.05 -11.84
N ARG A 125 -8.17 22.91 -11.77
CA ARG A 125 -8.16 24.06 -10.86
C ARG A 125 -8.11 23.59 -9.41
N ALA A 126 -7.12 24.05 -8.65
CA ALA A 126 -6.95 23.66 -7.25
C ALA A 126 -8.17 24.03 -6.38
N ALA A 127 -8.83 25.15 -6.69
CA ALA A 127 -10.05 25.59 -6.03
C ALA A 127 -11.26 24.66 -6.25
N SER A 128 -11.18 23.72 -7.18
CA SER A 128 -12.20 22.70 -7.42
C SER A 128 -12.06 21.48 -6.51
N PHE A 129 -11.15 21.52 -5.52
CA PHE A 129 -10.87 20.39 -4.65
C PHE A 129 -10.98 20.77 -3.17
N THR A 130 -11.66 19.94 -2.40
CA THR A 130 -11.65 19.97 -0.94
C THR A 130 -10.66 18.91 -0.47
N ARG A 131 -9.59 19.33 0.21
CA ARG A 131 -8.58 18.41 0.74
C ARG A 131 -9.24 17.43 1.71
N LEU A 132 -8.94 16.15 1.54
CA LEU A 132 -9.26 15.15 2.56
C LEU A 132 -8.19 15.25 3.63
N GLU A 133 -8.60 15.46 4.87
CA GLU A 133 -7.69 15.32 6.00
C GLU A 133 -7.19 13.88 6.00
N ALA A 134 -5.86 13.71 6.07
CA ALA A 134 -5.30 12.38 6.28
C ALA A 134 -5.90 11.87 7.61
N PRO A 135 -6.48 10.66 7.65
CA PRO A 135 -6.93 10.08 8.90
C PRO A 135 -5.78 10.17 9.88
N ILE A 136 -6.05 10.77 11.05
CA ILE A 136 -5.08 10.77 12.14
C ILE A 136 -4.68 9.32 12.33
N PRO A 137 -3.38 8.98 12.33
CA PRO A 137 -2.94 7.62 12.52
C PRO A 137 -3.68 7.02 13.71
N SER A 138 -4.59 6.09 13.46
CA SER A 138 -5.21 5.33 14.54
C SER A 138 -4.05 4.69 15.30
N GLU A 139 -3.99 4.96 16.60
CA GLU A 139 -2.88 4.51 17.45
C GLU A 139 -2.59 3.05 17.14
N PRO A 140 -1.30 2.66 17.03
CA PRO A 140 -0.93 1.29 16.74
C PRO A 140 -1.71 0.37 17.67
N PRO A 141 -2.24 -0.76 17.19
CA PRO A 141 -3.03 -1.66 18.02
C PRO A 141 -2.25 -1.91 19.29
N THR A 142 -2.85 -1.52 20.43
CA THR A 142 -2.34 -1.74 21.77
C THR A 142 -2.46 -3.22 22.13
N GLY A 143 -1.90 -4.08 21.28
CA GLY A 143 -1.51 -5.41 21.67
C GLY A 143 -0.46 -5.24 22.76
N THR A 144 -0.78 -5.74 23.95
CA THR A 144 0.13 -5.86 25.09
C THR A 144 1.28 -6.79 24.72
N VAL A 145 2.19 -6.34 23.86
CA VAL A 145 3.47 -6.98 23.66
C VAL A 145 4.36 -6.47 24.78
N ASN A 146 4.78 -7.38 25.66
CA ASN A 146 5.54 -7.07 26.86
C ASN A 146 6.68 -6.07 26.57
N ASP A 147 6.66 -4.98 27.33
CA ASP A 147 7.35 -3.71 27.11
C ASP A 147 8.89 -3.77 27.31
N GLU A 148 9.47 -4.98 27.29
CA GLU A 148 10.91 -5.24 27.45
C GLU A 148 11.69 -5.22 26.12
N ALA A 149 11.01 -5.20 24.96
CA ALA A 149 11.65 -5.04 23.65
C ALA A 149 11.95 -3.57 23.27
N LYS A 150 12.04 -2.65 24.24
CA LYS A 150 12.28 -1.21 24.01
C LYS A 150 13.64 -0.85 23.38
N GLY A 151 14.55 -1.82 23.20
CA GLY A 151 15.89 -1.60 22.64
C GLY A 151 16.00 -1.60 21.12
N PHE A 152 14.96 -2.02 20.39
CA PHE A 152 15.02 -2.19 18.92
C PHE A 152 13.89 -1.41 18.22
N ARG A 153 13.80 -0.10 18.49
CA ARG A 153 13.04 0.79 17.59
C ARG A 153 13.84 0.94 16.30
N ASP A 154 13.69 -0.03 15.42
CA ASP A 154 14.16 0.08 14.05
C ASP A 154 13.57 1.34 13.42
N HIS A 155 14.44 2.13 12.79
CA HIS A 155 14.03 3.37 12.17
C HIS A 155 13.02 3.09 11.04
N PRO A 156 11.98 3.93 10.85
CA PRO A 156 10.99 3.79 9.77
C PRO A 156 11.64 3.80 8.36
N GLU A 157 12.90 4.21 8.25
CA GLU A 157 13.67 4.14 7.00
C GLU A 157 14.16 2.74 6.62
N ARG A 158 14.04 1.75 7.53
CA ARG A 158 14.63 0.42 7.35
C ARG A 158 13.92 -0.39 6.26
N TYR A 159 12.59 -0.42 6.27
CA TYR A 159 11.81 -1.22 5.35
C TYR A 159 11.22 -0.31 4.28
N LYS A 160 11.67 -0.50 3.04
CA LYS A 160 11.16 0.26 1.89
C LYS A 160 10.65 -0.67 0.82
N PHE A 161 9.59 -0.23 0.17
CA PHE A 161 9.05 -0.85 -1.02
C PHE A 161 9.26 0.06 -2.22
N GLU A 162 9.42 -0.56 -3.38
CA GLU A 162 9.51 0.09 -4.68
C GLU A 162 8.54 -0.57 -5.65
N LEU A 163 7.77 0.22 -6.41
CA LEU A 163 6.84 -0.29 -7.41
C LEU A 163 7.57 -0.75 -8.69
N ALA A 164 7.61 -2.07 -8.88
CA ALA A 164 8.17 -2.73 -10.06
C ALA A 164 7.15 -2.87 -11.20
N GLN A 165 5.90 -3.23 -10.88
CA GLN A 165 4.81 -3.38 -11.85
C GLN A 165 3.54 -2.72 -11.34
N GLY A 166 2.73 -2.16 -12.25
CA GLY A 166 1.48 -1.49 -11.91
C GLY A 166 1.61 0.02 -11.77
N ARG A 167 2.65 0.63 -12.36
CA ARG A 167 2.78 2.08 -12.42
C ARG A 167 1.54 2.70 -13.03
N THR A 168 1.12 3.83 -12.48
CA THR A 168 -0.12 4.53 -12.82
C THR A 168 -1.39 3.79 -12.43
N VAL A 169 -1.31 2.55 -11.93
CA VAL A 169 -2.48 1.80 -11.45
C VAL A 169 -2.79 2.23 -10.01
N PRO A 170 -4.04 2.59 -9.71
CA PRO A 170 -4.37 3.40 -8.54
C PRO A 170 -4.12 2.71 -7.22
N VAL A 171 -4.61 1.47 -7.13
CA VAL A 171 -4.41 0.61 -5.97
C VAL A 171 -2.93 0.35 -5.75
N CYS A 172 -2.12 0.34 -6.83
CA CYS A 172 -0.69 0.07 -6.69
C CYS A 172 0.06 1.24 -6.06
N GLU A 173 -0.24 2.46 -6.49
CA GLU A 173 0.38 3.67 -5.93
C GLU A 173 -0.09 3.92 -4.49
N ALA A 174 -1.39 3.73 -4.23
CA ALA A 174 -1.94 3.87 -2.90
C ALA A 174 -1.39 2.79 -1.94
N TYR A 175 -1.25 1.55 -2.41
CA TYR A 175 -0.68 0.48 -1.60
C TYR A 175 0.81 0.67 -1.36
N LEU A 176 1.58 1.14 -2.36
CA LEU A 176 2.98 1.54 -2.14
C LEU A 176 3.10 2.62 -1.07
N GLN A 177 2.28 3.67 -1.17
CA GLN A 177 2.26 4.73 -0.18
C GLN A 177 1.97 4.16 1.21
N ARG A 178 0.97 3.28 1.32
CA ARG A 178 0.60 2.64 2.58
C ARG A 178 1.75 1.80 3.13
N LEU A 179 2.38 0.98 2.31
CA LEU A 179 3.52 0.15 2.70
C LEU A 179 4.65 1.04 3.24
N ASN A 180 4.99 2.14 2.56
CA ASN A 180 6.09 3.02 2.96
C ASN A 180 5.74 4.00 4.10
N GLN A 181 4.45 4.22 4.40
CA GLN A 181 4.01 5.05 5.53
C GLN A 181 3.76 4.24 6.80
N THR A 182 3.63 2.92 6.68
CA THR A 182 3.39 2.05 7.81
C THR A 182 4.69 1.81 8.58
N GLU A 183 4.67 2.03 9.89
CA GLU A 183 5.76 1.63 10.77
C GLU A 183 5.70 0.12 11.02
N TYR A 184 6.82 -0.57 10.75
CA TYR A 184 6.93 -2.00 10.97
C TYR A 184 8.01 -2.32 12.00
N TRP A 185 7.65 -3.19 12.94
CA TRP A 185 8.55 -3.68 13.99
C TRP A 185 9.45 -4.84 13.53
N SER A 186 9.10 -5.47 12.42
CA SER A 186 9.80 -6.59 11.80
C SER A 186 9.63 -6.51 10.28
N PRO A 187 10.43 -7.24 9.47
CA PRO A 187 10.19 -7.39 8.04
C PRO A 187 8.70 -7.74 7.78
N PRO A 188 7.99 -6.93 7.00
CA PRO A 188 6.52 -6.97 6.89
C PRO A 188 6.02 -8.09 5.98
N TYR A 189 6.52 -9.31 6.20
CA TYR A 189 6.08 -10.49 5.48
C TYR A 189 4.67 -10.87 5.90
N CYS A 190 4.31 -10.94 7.17
CA CYS A 190 2.95 -11.26 7.60
C CYS A 190 2.30 -10.07 8.30
N GLY A 191 0.99 -10.19 8.56
CA GLY A 191 0.29 -9.24 9.43
C GLY A 191 0.34 -7.79 8.99
N ARG A 192 0.56 -7.50 7.69
CA ARG A 192 0.58 -6.12 7.16
C ARG A 192 -0.66 -5.36 7.67
N PRO A 193 -0.49 -4.19 8.31
CA PRO A 193 -1.58 -3.49 8.96
C PRO A 193 -2.71 -3.11 8.02
N GLU A 194 -3.93 -3.47 8.41
CA GLU A 194 -5.20 -3.09 7.77
C GLU A 194 -5.68 -1.68 8.22
N ASN A 195 -4.83 -0.64 8.19
CA ASN A 195 -5.25 0.75 8.43
C ASN A 195 -5.93 1.42 7.20
N ASP A 196 -6.63 2.53 7.46
CA ASP A 196 -7.36 3.37 6.52
C ASP A 196 -6.68 4.73 6.27
N GLN A 197 -5.44 4.90 6.75
CA GLN A 197 -4.68 6.15 6.70
C GLN A 197 -4.41 6.65 5.26
N VAL A 198 -4.35 5.72 4.30
CA VAL A 198 -4.27 6.06 2.88
C VAL A 198 -5.68 6.06 2.29
N PRO A 199 -6.15 7.17 1.71
CA PRO A 199 -7.52 7.25 1.19
C PRO A 199 -7.83 6.21 0.12
N GLY A 200 -9.07 5.74 0.16
CA GLY A 200 -9.54 4.60 -0.60
C GLY A 200 -9.41 3.28 0.16
N PHE A 201 -8.48 3.12 1.11
CA PHE A 201 -8.45 1.89 1.90
C PHE A 201 -9.59 1.84 2.92
N SER A 202 -10.20 0.65 3.04
CA SER A 202 -11.13 0.35 4.11
C SER A 202 -10.49 -0.63 5.08
N ARG A 203 -10.64 -0.37 6.39
CA ARG A 203 -10.27 -1.33 7.43
C ARG A 203 -11.20 -2.53 7.35
N LEU A 204 -10.65 -3.73 7.24
CA LEU A 204 -11.41 -4.97 7.37
C LEU A 204 -11.41 -5.39 8.85
N HIS A 205 -12.51 -5.95 9.31
CA HIS A 205 -12.64 -6.40 10.69
C HIS A 205 -12.34 -7.89 10.78
N ARG A 206 -11.16 -8.21 11.31
CA ARG A 206 -10.70 -9.58 11.55
C ARG A 206 -11.37 -10.15 12.79
N VAL A 207 -11.96 -11.32 12.67
CA VAL A 207 -12.55 -12.08 13.78
C VAL A 207 -11.80 -13.40 13.87
N ALA A 208 -11.09 -13.61 14.99
CA ALA A 208 -10.39 -14.86 15.25
C ALA A 208 -11.38 -16.03 15.26
N LEU A 209 -10.98 -17.16 14.69
CA LEU A 209 -11.80 -18.37 14.72
C LEU A 209 -11.88 -18.91 16.15
N SER A 210 -13.07 -19.35 16.55
CA SER A 210 -13.26 -20.06 17.81
C SER A 210 -12.52 -21.41 17.80
N GLY A 211 -12.31 -22.00 18.98
CA GLY A 211 -11.76 -23.36 19.11
C GLY A 211 -12.58 -24.41 18.35
N GLN A 212 -13.91 -24.25 18.32
CA GLN A 212 -14.79 -25.17 17.59
C GLN A 212 -14.65 -25.01 16.07
N GLU A 213 -14.62 -23.79 15.54
CA GLU A 213 -14.40 -23.53 14.10
C GLU A 213 -13.02 -24.05 13.67
N THR A 214 -11.99 -23.76 14.47
CA THR A 214 -10.60 -24.18 14.21
C THR A 214 -10.49 -25.71 14.20
N ALA A 215 -11.04 -26.39 15.22
CA ALA A 215 -11.06 -27.85 15.28
C ALA A 215 -11.86 -28.50 14.14
N SER A 216 -12.90 -27.84 13.64
CA SER A 216 -13.69 -28.33 12.51
C SER A 216 -12.91 -28.20 11.19
N LEU A 217 -12.26 -27.06 10.94
CA LEU A 217 -11.52 -26.82 9.69
C LEU A 217 -10.17 -27.55 9.61
N TYR A 218 -9.51 -27.80 10.74
CA TYR A 218 -8.17 -28.39 10.76
C TYR A 218 -8.01 -29.63 9.87
N PRO A 219 -8.81 -30.72 10.00
CA PRO A 219 -8.62 -31.91 9.18
C PRO A 219 -8.85 -31.66 7.69
N HIS A 220 -9.75 -30.72 7.36
CA HIS A 220 -10.01 -30.30 5.98
C HIS A 220 -8.83 -29.55 5.37
N LEU A 221 -8.17 -28.68 6.14
CA LEU A 221 -6.96 -27.96 5.71
C LEU A 221 -5.79 -28.91 5.49
N ALA A 222 -5.55 -29.83 6.43
CA ALA A 222 -4.50 -30.84 6.31
C ALA A 222 -4.69 -31.68 5.04
N ALA A 223 -5.92 -32.15 4.80
CA ALA A 223 -6.25 -32.91 3.60
C ALA A 223 -6.10 -32.10 2.31
N PHE A 224 -6.59 -30.86 2.31
CA PHE A 224 -6.55 -29.98 1.14
C PHE A 224 -5.11 -29.65 0.73
N GLU A 225 -4.23 -29.36 1.69
CA GLU A 225 -2.83 -29.03 1.41
C GLU A 225 -2.12 -30.19 0.67
N HIS A 226 -2.40 -31.44 1.07
CA HIS A 226 -1.77 -32.62 0.46
C HIS A 226 -2.44 -33.10 -0.82
N THR A 227 -3.76 -32.93 -0.96
CA THR A 227 -4.53 -33.61 -2.02
C THR A 227 -5.26 -32.68 -2.98
N ARG A 228 -5.25 -31.36 -2.74
CA ARG A 228 -6.13 -30.36 -3.39
C ARG A 228 -7.62 -30.62 -3.14
N SER A 229 -7.96 -31.48 -2.18
CA SER A 229 -9.33 -31.69 -1.74
C SER A 229 -9.46 -31.80 -0.24
N SER A 230 -10.43 -31.09 0.31
CA SER A 230 -10.76 -31.13 1.73
C SER A 230 -11.65 -32.32 2.11
N THR A 231 -12.11 -33.12 1.13
CA THR A 231 -13.03 -34.24 1.36
C THR A 231 -12.38 -35.48 1.98
N VAL A 232 -11.05 -35.58 1.91
CA VAL A 232 -10.31 -36.68 2.54
C VAL A 232 -10.23 -36.40 4.03
N HIS A 233 -10.79 -37.28 4.87
CA HIS A 233 -10.66 -37.13 6.32
C HIS A 233 -9.33 -37.72 6.79
N LEU A 234 -8.39 -36.84 7.15
CA LEU A 234 -7.19 -37.23 7.88
C LEU A 234 -7.51 -37.20 9.39
N PRO A 235 -7.33 -38.32 10.11
CA PRO A 235 -7.54 -38.33 11.55
C PRO A 235 -6.48 -37.43 12.22
N LEU A 236 -6.92 -36.58 13.14
CA LEU A 236 -6.02 -35.75 13.94
C LEU A 236 -5.35 -36.60 15.00
N ASP A 237 -4.06 -36.38 15.22
CA ASP A 237 -3.43 -36.88 16.43
C ASP A 237 -3.91 -36.07 17.67
N PRO A 238 -3.72 -36.59 18.89
CA PRO A 238 -4.18 -35.90 20.10
C PRO A 238 -3.61 -34.48 20.29
N GLN A 239 -2.38 -34.23 19.87
CA GLN A 239 -1.71 -32.94 20.03
C GLN A 239 -2.24 -31.92 19.02
N GLU A 240 -2.53 -32.35 17.79
CA GLU A 240 -3.20 -31.54 16.77
C GLU A 240 -4.61 -31.16 17.23
N ALA A 241 -5.36 -32.10 17.79
CA ALA A 241 -6.69 -31.86 18.34
C ALA A 241 -6.68 -30.82 19.48
N ILE A 242 -5.70 -30.91 20.41
CA ILE A 242 -5.51 -29.93 21.48
C ILE A 242 -5.17 -28.55 20.90
N SER A 243 -4.27 -28.51 19.91
CA SER A 243 -3.87 -27.27 19.26
C SER A 243 -5.05 -26.60 18.55
N ALA A 244 -5.83 -27.36 17.80
CA ALA A 244 -7.01 -26.85 17.09
C ALA A 244 -8.10 -26.38 18.07
N ALA A 245 -8.30 -27.08 19.19
CA ALA A 245 -9.26 -26.68 20.22
C ALA A 245 -8.90 -25.35 20.92
N SER A 246 -7.63 -24.92 20.86
CA SER A 246 -7.21 -23.62 21.42
C SER A 246 -7.70 -22.40 20.63
N GLY A 247 -8.17 -22.62 19.39
CA GLY A 247 -8.73 -21.58 18.52
C GLY A 247 -7.69 -20.81 17.72
N GLY A 248 -8.18 -19.92 16.85
CA GLY A 248 -7.38 -19.13 15.92
C GLY A 248 -6.61 -17.96 16.56
N ALA A 249 -6.56 -17.88 17.88
CA ALA A 249 -5.68 -16.98 18.63
C ALA A 249 -4.73 -17.78 19.56
N GLY A 250 -4.59 -19.07 19.30
CA GLY A 250 -3.77 -19.98 20.08
C GLY A 250 -2.27 -19.87 19.74
N PRO A 251 -1.39 -20.44 20.58
CA PRO A 251 0.06 -20.41 20.37
C PRO A 251 0.51 -21.24 19.16
N ALA A 252 -0.33 -22.17 18.69
CA ALA A 252 -0.02 -23.07 17.57
C ALA A 252 -0.69 -22.65 16.25
N ILE A 253 -1.74 -21.83 16.33
CA ILE A 253 -2.59 -21.47 15.19
C ILE A 253 -3.05 -20.03 15.36
N LEU A 254 -2.74 -19.21 14.35
CA LEU A 254 -3.32 -17.88 14.17
C LEU A 254 -4.25 -17.95 12.96
N ALA A 255 -5.55 -17.93 13.20
CA ALA A 255 -6.57 -18.05 12.16
C ALA A 255 -7.73 -17.08 12.39
N TRP A 256 -8.12 -16.37 11.34
CA TRP A 256 -9.22 -15.42 11.40
C TRP A 256 -10.03 -15.41 10.11
N ARG A 257 -11.27 -14.94 10.22
CA ARG A 257 -12.13 -14.56 9.10
C ARG A 257 -12.45 -13.07 9.15
N TYR A 258 -13.22 -12.59 8.19
CA TYR A 258 -13.67 -11.21 8.13
C TYR A 258 -15.17 -11.10 8.48
N ASP A 259 -15.56 -10.07 9.23
CA ASP A 259 -16.97 -9.78 9.55
C ASP A 259 -17.33 -8.30 9.31
N PRO A 260 -18.18 -7.96 8.32
CA PRO A 260 -18.86 -8.88 7.42
C PRO A 260 -17.88 -9.61 6.48
N ASN A 261 -18.36 -10.72 5.91
CA ASN A 261 -17.67 -11.44 4.84
C ASN A 261 -17.25 -10.49 3.70
N VAL A 262 -16.15 -10.82 3.03
CA VAL A 262 -15.53 -9.96 2.01
C VAL A 262 -15.80 -10.46 0.61
N ASP A 263 -16.21 -9.58 -0.30
CA ASP A 263 -16.38 -9.90 -1.73
C ASP A 263 -15.01 -10.00 -2.41
N ILE A 264 -14.30 -11.10 -2.18
CA ILE A 264 -12.94 -11.34 -2.71
C ILE A 264 -12.96 -11.62 -4.23
N GLN A 265 -14.08 -12.12 -4.75
CA GLN A 265 -14.27 -12.35 -6.19
C GLN A 265 -14.71 -11.09 -6.96
N ASN A 266 -15.09 -10.02 -6.25
CA ASN A 266 -15.58 -8.77 -6.80
C ASN A 266 -16.78 -8.97 -7.75
N ASP A 267 -17.73 -9.83 -7.34
CA ASP A 267 -18.93 -10.20 -8.09
C ASP A 267 -20.24 -9.75 -7.41
N GLY A 268 -20.15 -9.08 -6.27
CA GLY A 268 -21.28 -8.63 -5.46
C GLY A 268 -21.74 -9.62 -4.39
N ALA A 269 -21.15 -10.82 -4.31
CA ALA A 269 -21.46 -11.83 -3.30
C ALA A 269 -20.28 -12.00 -2.33
N PRO A 270 -20.44 -11.68 -1.03
CA PRO A 270 -19.36 -11.76 -0.07
C PRO A 270 -19.03 -13.20 0.36
N ASP A 271 -17.73 -13.46 0.58
CA ASP A 271 -17.16 -14.76 0.89
C ASP A 271 -16.61 -14.88 2.31
N ASN A 272 -16.71 -16.09 2.85
CA ASN A 272 -16.11 -16.46 4.13
C ASN A 272 -14.62 -16.78 3.94
N VAL A 273 -13.83 -15.73 3.70
CA VAL A 273 -12.38 -15.86 3.55
C VAL A 273 -11.75 -16.10 4.93
N VAL A 274 -11.04 -17.21 5.06
CA VAL A 274 -10.26 -17.57 6.25
C VAL A 274 -8.78 -17.41 5.93
N ILE A 275 -8.06 -16.67 6.76
CA ILE A 275 -6.60 -16.61 6.77
C ILE A 275 -6.10 -17.54 7.87
N TRP A 276 -5.10 -18.37 7.55
CA TRP A 276 -4.55 -19.37 8.46
C TRP A 276 -3.03 -19.34 8.45
N GLU A 277 -2.43 -19.20 9.63
CA GLU A 277 -1.00 -19.35 9.92
C GLU A 277 -0.83 -20.37 11.05
N GLY A 278 0.14 -21.28 10.91
CA GLY A 278 0.34 -22.38 11.87
C GLY A 278 -0.04 -23.74 11.30
N MET A 279 -0.02 -24.76 12.17
CA MET A 279 -0.39 -26.13 11.79
C MET A 279 -1.88 -26.19 11.35
N PRO A 280 -2.25 -27.03 10.37
CA PRO A 280 -1.40 -28.00 9.67
C PRO A 280 -0.57 -27.38 8.53
N VAL A 281 -0.90 -26.15 8.14
CA VAL A 281 -0.39 -25.48 6.94
C VAL A 281 1.09 -25.12 7.03
N GLY A 282 1.62 -24.89 8.23
CA GLY A 282 2.99 -24.43 8.41
C GLY A 282 3.49 -24.60 9.84
N PRO A 283 4.71 -24.11 10.13
CA PRO A 283 5.22 -24.05 11.49
C PRO A 283 4.35 -23.16 12.38
N PRO A 284 4.41 -23.29 13.72
CA PRO A 284 3.67 -22.45 14.64
C PRO A 284 3.82 -20.94 14.35
N PRO A 285 2.77 -20.14 14.60
CA PRO A 285 2.74 -18.71 14.29
C PRO A 285 3.74 -17.90 15.13
N GLY A 286 3.99 -16.66 14.70
CA GLY A 286 4.83 -15.71 15.43
C GLY A 286 6.29 -15.66 14.99
N TRP A 287 6.68 -16.50 14.05
CA TRP A 287 8.02 -16.47 13.43
C TRP A 287 8.08 -15.52 12.23
N CYS A 288 6.95 -15.01 11.77
CA CYS A 288 6.93 -14.18 10.59
C CYS A 288 7.57 -12.81 10.84
N GLY A 289 8.59 -12.50 10.04
CA GLY A 289 9.44 -11.35 10.25
C GLY A 289 10.45 -11.54 11.38
N ASP A 290 10.53 -12.70 12.05
CA ASP A 290 11.56 -12.87 13.07
C ASP A 290 12.95 -12.83 12.41
N THR A 291 13.78 -11.92 12.90
CA THR A 291 15.14 -11.73 12.38
C THR A 291 16.15 -12.57 13.13
N MET A 292 15.72 -13.34 14.13
CA MET A 292 16.54 -14.25 14.89
C MET A 292 15.96 -15.66 14.78
N THR A 293 16.82 -16.63 14.50
CA THR A 293 16.43 -18.04 14.65
C THR A 293 16.41 -18.44 16.12
N SER A 294 15.81 -19.60 16.43
CA SER A 294 15.85 -20.19 17.77
C SER A 294 17.25 -20.49 18.30
N SER A 295 18.26 -20.58 17.42
CA SER A 295 19.68 -20.71 17.79
C SER A 295 20.40 -19.38 18.01
N GLY A 296 19.70 -18.25 17.88
CA GLY A 296 20.27 -16.91 17.96
C GLY A 296 20.99 -16.45 16.70
N THR A 297 20.87 -17.19 15.58
CA THR A 297 21.45 -16.76 14.29
C THR A 297 20.58 -15.68 13.67
N GLU A 298 21.18 -14.54 13.31
CA GLU A 298 20.49 -13.43 12.65
C GLU A 298 20.14 -13.78 11.20
N LEU A 299 18.85 -13.72 10.87
CA LEU A 299 18.34 -13.77 9.51
C LEU A 299 18.26 -12.35 8.97
N SER A 300 19.20 -12.00 8.09
CA SER A 300 19.25 -10.68 7.46
C SER A 300 17.95 -10.33 6.73
N LYS A 301 17.23 -11.32 6.20
CA LYS A 301 15.93 -11.12 5.56
C LYS A 301 14.74 -11.24 6.50
N GLY A 302 14.91 -11.81 7.69
CA GLY A 302 13.79 -12.29 8.53
C GLY A 302 13.19 -13.61 8.02
N GLN A 303 12.53 -14.34 8.90
CA GLN A 303 11.83 -15.58 8.57
C GLN A 303 10.47 -15.29 7.96
N ARG A 304 10.09 -16.09 6.96
CA ARG A 304 8.73 -16.09 6.42
C ARG A 304 7.96 -17.22 7.07
N SER A 305 6.76 -16.91 7.51
CA SER A 305 5.81 -17.91 7.94
C SER A 305 4.87 -18.24 6.80
N ARG A 306 4.34 -19.46 6.80
CA ARG A 306 3.33 -19.86 5.85
C ARG A 306 1.98 -19.40 6.37
N GLN A 307 1.40 -18.41 5.68
CA GLN A 307 0.08 -17.87 5.98
C GLN A 307 -0.74 -17.94 4.69
N LEU A 308 -1.76 -18.81 4.66
CA LEU A 308 -2.56 -19.07 3.47
C LEU A 308 -3.98 -18.55 3.63
N ALA A 309 -4.66 -18.37 2.51
CA ALA A 309 -6.06 -17.98 2.45
C ALA A 309 -6.90 -19.12 1.86
N PHE A 310 -8.10 -19.30 2.41
CA PHE A 310 -9.06 -20.33 2.01
C PHE A 310 -10.47 -19.73 1.91
N ILE A 311 -11.29 -20.27 1.01
CA ILE A 311 -12.72 -20.00 1.00
C ILE A 311 -13.39 -21.08 1.84
N ALA A 312 -13.87 -20.71 3.02
CA ALA A 312 -14.61 -21.63 3.86
C ALA A 312 -16.08 -21.71 3.41
N GLY A 313 -16.72 -22.84 3.68
CA GLY A 313 -18.17 -22.97 3.58
C GLY A 313 -18.88 -21.95 4.49
N ALA A 314 -20.17 -21.73 4.24
CA ALA A 314 -20.97 -20.78 5.03
C ALA A 314 -21.03 -21.12 6.53
N ASP A 315 -20.77 -22.37 6.90
CA ASP A 315 -20.72 -22.85 8.28
C ASP A 315 -19.33 -22.78 8.92
N THR A 316 -18.30 -22.37 8.18
CA THR A 316 -16.89 -22.36 8.60
C THR A 316 -16.40 -23.74 9.06
N LYS A 317 -16.97 -24.84 8.53
CA LYS A 317 -16.52 -26.21 8.87
C LYS A 317 -15.81 -26.91 7.74
N THR A 318 -16.05 -26.48 6.51
CA THR A 318 -15.52 -27.07 5.29
C THR A 318 -14.78 -26.04 4.47
N ILE A 319 -13.96 -26.50 3.51
CA ILE A 319 -13.33 -25.65 2.51
C ILE A 319 -14.11 -25.82 1.22
N ASP A 320 -14.40 -24.70 0.56
CA ASP A 320 -14.81 -24.68 -0.84
C ASP A 320 -13.56 -24.90 -1.70
N ASP A 321 -13.30 -26.16 -2.04
CA ASP A 321 -12.10 -26.59 -2.77
C ASP A 321 -11.98 -25.85 -4.11
N GLU A 322 -13.07 -25.80 -4.89
CA GLU A 322 -13.09 -25.20 -6.22
C GLU A 322 -12.76 -23.70 -6.17
N ARG A 323 -13.41 -22.96 -5.28
CA ARG A 323 -13.21 -21.51 -5.17
C ARG A 323 -11.85 -21.17 -4.58
N THR A 324 -11.38 -21.95 -3.62
CA THR A 324 -10.03 -21.80 -3.05
C THR A 324 -8.97 -21.99 -4.13
N LEU A 325 -9.08 -23.02 -4.97
CA LEU A 325 -8.17 -23.26 -6.07
C LEU A 325 -8.24 -22.12 -7.12
N ALA A 326 -9.45 -21.72 -7.51
CA ALA A 326 -9.64 -20.65 -8.51
C ALA A 326 -9.04 -19.30 -8.09
N LEU A 327 -9.05 -18.99 -6.78
CA LEU A 327 -8.53 -17.73 -6.24
C LEU A 327 -7.04 -17.79 -5.96
N PHE A 328 -6.60 -18.83 -5.24
CA PHE A 328 -5.31 -18.82 -4.55
C PHE A 328 -4.30 -19.83 -5.09
N GLN A 329 -4.69 -20.74 -6.00
CA GLN A 329 -3.73 -21.68 -6.61
C GLN A 329 -2.83 -20.98 -7.62
N HIS A 330 -1.55 -21.36 -7.64
CA HIS A 330 -0.62 -20.93 -8.66
C HIS A 330 -1.02 -21.48 -10.05
N PRO A 331 -1.13 -20.66 -11.11
CA PRO A 331 -1.65 -21.09 -12.42
C PRO A 331 -0.73 -22.06 -13.19
N HIS A 332 0.55 -22.13 -12.81
CA HIS A 332 1.56 -22.99 -13.46
C HIS A 332 1.98 -24.22 -12.63
N ASP A 333 1.18 -24.62 -11.63
CA ASP A 333 1.41 -25.83 -10.81
C ASP A 333 2.78 -25.96 -10.12
N GLY A 334 3.59 -24.89 -10.06
CA GLY A 334 4.90 -24.86 -9.40
C GLY A 334 5.91 -25.90 -9.92
N PHE A 335 7.15 -25.82 -9.46
CA PHE A 335 8.05 -26.97 -9.55
C PHE A 335 8.01 -27.70 -8.21
N PRO A 336 7.85 -29.03 -8.17
CA PRO A 336 8.03 -29.78 -6.94
C PRO A 336 9.44 -29.51 -6.42
N HIS A 337 9.54 -28.77 -5.33
CA HIS A 337 10.82 -28.42 -4.75
C HIS A 337 11.43 -29.70 -4.19
N SER A 338 12.60 -30.10 -4.71
CA SER A 338 13.26 -31.35 -4.33
C SER A 338 13.62 -31.32 -2.84
N GLY A 339 12.83 -31.97 -2.00
CA GLY A 339 13.07 -32.07 -0.55
C GLY A 339 11.86 -31.77 0.32
N PHE A 340 10.84 -31.07 -0.20
CA PHE A 340 9.54 -30.96 0.47
C PHE A 340 8.58 -31.97 -0.13
N GLN A 341 7.76 -32.61 0.72
CA GLN A 341 6.66 -33.44 0.26
C GLN A 341 5.88 -32.68 -0.81
N VAL A 342 5.51 -33.38 -1.89
CA VAL A 342 4.72 -32.80 -2.98
C VAL A 342 3.42 -32.30 -2.38
N LEU A 343 3.34 -30.99 -2.13
CA LEU A 343 2.10 -30.37 -1.72
C LEU A 343 1.13 -30.55 -2.88
N GLY A 344 -0.07 -31.02 -2.58
CA GLY A 344 -1.15 -31.00 -3.54
C GLY A 344 -1.43 -29.55 -3.91
N PHE A 345 -1.71 -28.72 -2.92
CA PHE A 345 -2.00 -27.31 -3.13
C PHE A 345 -0.71 -26.46 -3.17
N ILE A 346 -0.51 -25.75 -4.28
CA ILE A 346 0.58 -24.79 -4.44
C ILE A 346 -0.05 -23.40 -4.54
N PRO A 347 0.05 -22.56 -3.50
CA PRO A 347 -0.53 -21.24 -3.53
C PRO A 347 0.24 -20.31 -4.47
N ILE A 348 -0.40 -19.23 -4.93
CA ILE A 348 0.24 -18.18 -5.76
C ILE A 348 1.50 -17.61 -5.08
N GLY A 349 1.50 -17.56 -3.75
CA GLY A 349 2.61 -17.16 -2.92
C GLY A 349 2.28 -17.38 -1.45
N SER A 350 3.25 -17.06 -0.60
CA SER A 350 3.06 -17.03 0.84
C SER A 350 4.03 -16.03 1.47
N PRO A 351 3.58 -15.24 2.46
CA PRO A 351 2.24 -15.21 3.08
C PRO A 351 1.20 -14.41 2.29
N ILE A 352 -0.10 -14.75 2.41
CA ILE A 352 -1.24 -14.08 1.76
C ILE A 352 -1.96 -13.14 2.73
N SER A 353 -2.27 -11.92 2.32
CA SER A 353 -3.12 -10.96 3.05
C SER A 353 -4.25 -10.44 2.17
N VAL A 354 -5.36 -10.00 2.77
CA VAL A 354 -6.52 -9.43 2.07
C VAL A 354 -6.71 -7.98 2.51
N PHE A 355 -7.02 -7.11 1.56
CA PHE A 355 -7.33 -5.71 1.84
C PHE A 355 -8.40 -5.18 0.89
N LYS A 356 -9.09 -4.12 1.30
CA LYS A 356 -10.08 -3.45 0.47
C LYS A 356 -9.60 -2.06 0.08
N TYR A 357 -9.64 -1.78 -1.22
CA TYR A 357 -9.37 -0.45 -1.78
C TYR A 357 -10.57 -0.04 -2.64
N ARG A 358 -11.26 1.01 -2.17
CA ARG A 358 -12.56 1.47 -2.63
C ARG A 358 -13.57 0.34 -2.52
N ASP A 359 -14.32 0.08 -3.57
CA ASP A 359 -15.35 -0.96 -3.59
C ASP A 359 -14.80 -2.34 -3.98
N LEU A 360 -13.48 -2.48 -4.15
CA LEU A 360 -12.85 -3.72 -4.60
C LEU A 360 -11.99 -4.35 -3.49
N THR A 361 -12.06 -5.67 -3.40
CA THR A 361 -11.23 -6.49 -2.51
C THR A 361 -10.07 -7.07 -3.30
N TYR A 362 -8.88 -6.90 -2.77
CA TYR A 362 -7.62 -7.41 -3.31
C TYR A 362 -7.00 -8.36 -2.30
N PHE A 363 -6.07 -9.16 -2.77
CA PHE A 363 -5.15 -9.86 -1.89
C PHE A 363 -3.72 -9.67 -2.37
N ASP A 364 -2.77 -9.81 -1.48
CA ASP A 364 -1.36 -9.69 -1.80
C ASP A 364 -0.57 -10.83 -1.20
N THR A 365 0.56 -11.14 -1.81
CA THR A 365 1.45 -12.19 -1.32
C THR A 365 2.88 -12.00 -1.78
N PHE A 366 3.83 -12.45 -0.96
CA PHE A 366 5.22 -12.57 -1.37
C PHE A 366 5.40 -13.85 -2.20
N PHE A 367 6.22 -13.78 -3.24
CA PHE A 367 6.62 -14.97 -3.98
C PHE A 367 7.63 -15.81 -3.18
N GLU A 368 7.70 -17.11 -3.47
CA GLU A 368 8.69 -18.04 -2.92
C GLU A 368 9.83 -18.30 -3.93
N GLY A 369 10.87 -17.48 -3.87
CA GLY A 369 12.06 -17.50 -4.74
C GLY A 369 12.96 -18.73 -4.60
N GLY A 370 12.63 -19.66 -3.70
CA GLY A 370 13.32 -20.93 -3.51
C GLY A 370 13.14 -21.93 -4.66
N GLY A 371 12.16 -21.76 -5.54
CA GLY A 371 11.95 -22.69 -6.66
C GLY A 371 10.57 -22.62 -7.29
N TRP A 372 9.67 -21.83 -6.72
CA TRP A 372 8.41 -21.50 -7.36
C TRP A 372 8.63 -20.38 -8.39
N PRO A 373 7.95 -20.43 -9.53
CA PRO A 373 7.93 -19.30 -10.43
C PRO A 373 7.12 -18.14 -9.83
N ASP A 374 7.23 -16.99 -10.47
CA ASP A 374 6.24 -15.92 -10.31
C ASP A 374 4.90 -16.33 -10.95
N PHE A 375 3.88 -15.49 -10.76
CA PHE A 375 2.52 -15.76 -11.25
C PHE A 375 2.44 -16.15 -12.74
N TYR A 376 3.34 -15.63 -13.58
CA TYR A 376 3.37 -15.92 -15.03
C TYR A 376 4.31 -17.07 -15.43
N GLY A 377 4.95 -17.76 -14.49
CA GLY A 377 5.79 -18.92 -14.81
C GLY A 377 7.21 -18.58 -15.30
N HIS A 378 7.62 -17.32 -15.28
CA HIS A 378 8.85 -16.83 -15.95
C HIS A 378 10.08 -16.78 -15.05
N ARG A 379 9.90 -16.58 -13.74
CA ARG A 379 10.99 -16.26 -12.79
C ARG A 379 11.30 -17.37 -11.77
N ALA A 380 11.20 -18.64 -12.19
CA ALA A 380 11.55 -19.76 -11.31
C ALA A 380 13.03 -19.73 -10.87
N ARG A 381 13.29 -20.12 -9.62
CA ARG A 381 14.64 -20.28 -9.03
C ARG A 381 15.47 -18.98 -8.90
N LEU A 382 14.83 -17.82 -9.00
CA LEU A 382 15.46 -16.55 -8.65
C LEU A 382 15.30 -16.34 -7.14
N SER A 383 16.38 -16.52 -6.38
CA SER A 383 16.36 -16.31 -4.91
C SER A 383 16.04 -14.86 -4.51
N THR A 384 16.17 -13.90 -5.43
CA THR A 384 15.73 -12.52 -5.23
C THR A 384 14.21 -12.38 -5.30
N LEU A 385 13.52 -13.30 -5.97
CA LEU A 385 12.06 -13.30 -6.13
C LEU A 385 11.35 -13.35 -4.78
N ASP A 386 11.99 -13.91 -3.76
CA ASP A 386 11.51 -13.81 -2.38
C ASP A 386 11.14 -12.36 -2.05
N ASN A 387 11.97 -11.37 -2.38
CA ASN A 387 11.72 -9.98 -2.01
C ASN A 387 10.60 -9.30 -2.83
N HIS A 388 9.87 -10.04 -3.66
CA HIS A 388 8.80 -9.47 -4.46
C HIS A 388 7.44 -9.74 -3.82
N LEU A 389 6.72 -8.65 -3.52
CA LEU A 389 5.33 -8.64 -3.08
C LEU A 389 4.44 -8.35 -4.29
N ALA A 390 3.48 -9.21 -4.57
CA ALA A 390 2.52 -9.02 -5.65
C ALA A 390 1.11 -8.79 -5.10
N VAL A 391 0.33 -7.96 -5.78
CA VAL A 391 -1.09 -7.72 -5.48
C VAL A 391 -1.93 -8.31 -6.60
N PHE A 392 -3.02 -8.96 -6.23
CA PHE A 392 -3.92 -9.68 -7.11
C PHE A 392 -5.35 -9.16 -6.98
N LEU A 393 -6.06 -9.17 -8.10
CA LEU A 393 -7.48 -8.93 -8.19
C LEU A 393 -8.12 -10.13 -8.86
N HIS A 394 -9.14 -10.70 -8.20
CA HIS A 394 -10.01 -11.66 -8.85
C HIS A 394 -11.28 -10.95 -9.31
N ARG A 395 -11.64 -11.12 -10.59
CA ARG A 395 -12.88 -10.59 -11.16
C ARG A 395 -13.25 -11.37 -12.41
N ASN A 396 -14.55 -11.59 -12.61
CA ASN A 396 -15.09 -12.33 -13.77
C ASN A 396 -14.46 -13.74 -13.88
N GLY A 397 -14.32 -14.44 -12.76
CA GLY A 397 -13.80 -15.81 -12.72
C GLY A 397 -12.29 -15.96 -12.99
N ALA A 398 -11.53 -14.87 -12.95
CA ALA A 398 -10.08 -14.90 -13.20
C ALA A 398 -9.30 -14.07 -12.19
N THR A 399 -8.25 -14.66 -11.62
CA THR A 399 -7.23 -13.96 -10.82
C THR A 399 -6.19 -13.34 -11.74
N ARG A 400 -5.83 -12.08 -11.49
CA ARG A 400 -4.78 -11.35 -12.22
C ARG A 400 -3.85 -10.63 -11.26
N GLN A 401 -2.55 -10.70 -11.52
CA GLN A 401 -1.58 -9.81 -10.89
C GLN A 401 -1.78 -8.37 -11.37
N VAL A 402 -1.95 -7.45 -10.42
CA VAL A 402 -2.19 -6.02 -10.67
C VAL A 402 -0.93 -5.20 -10.38
N CYS A 403 -0.26 -5.51 -9.28
CA CYS A 403 0.92 -4.79 -8.82
C CYS A 403 2.06 -5.75 -8.52
N GLU A 404 3.28 -5.22 -8.54
CA GLU A 404 4.45 -5.88 -7.97
C GLU A 404 5.35 -4.85 -7.32
N TYR A 405 5.86 -5.17 -6.13
CA TYR A 405 6.78 -4.36 -5.37
C TYR A 405 8.04 -5.14 -5.03
N ILE A 406 9.17 -4.44 -5.00
CA ILE A 406 10.43 -4.95 -4.49
C ILE A 406 10.57 -4.45 -3.06
N PHE A 407 10.73 -5.38 -2.12
CA PHE A 407 11.03 -5.12 -0.73
C PHE A 407 12.53 -4.99 -0.52
N HIS A 408 12.92 -3.85 0.08
CA HIS A 408 14.29 -3.51 0.44
C HIS A 408 14.40 -3.47 1.97
N ASP A 409 15.29 -4.30 2.54
CA ASP A 409 15.72 -4.19 3.95
C ASP A 409 17.03 -3.40 3.99
N HIS A 410 16.95 -2.12 4.36
CA HIS A 410 18.09 -1.21 4.45
C HIS A 410 18.82 -1.30 5.79
N ARG A 411 19.00 -2.50 6.35
CA ARG A 411 19.95 -2.66 7.46
C ARG A 411 21.27 -2.02 7.06
N ARG A 412 21.69 -0.99 7.81
CA ARG A 412 23.12 -0.67 7.85
C ARG A 412 23.78 -1.97 8.32
N PRO A 413 24.80 -2.49 7.62
CA PRO A 413 25.59 -3.56 8.18
C PRO A 413 25.93 -3.12 9.61
N ARG A 414 25.44 -3.85 10.61
CA ARG A 414 26.06 -3.73 11.93
C ARG A 414 27.51 -4.04 11.61
N VAL A 415 28.37 -3.03 11.77
CA VAL A 415 29.79 -3.28 11.88
C VAL A 415 29.84 -4.26 13.03
N LEU A 416 29.91 -5.55 12.72
CA LEU A 416 30.26 -6.56 13.69
C LEU A 416 31.54 -6.01 14.26
N GLY A 417 31.49 -5.58 15.53
CA GLY A 417 32.67 -5.19 16.26
C GLY A 417 33.56 -6.43 16.30
N HIS A 418 34.34 -6.63 15.25
CA HIS A 418 35.69 -7.11 15.41
C HIS A 418 36.38 -6.08 16.30
N ASP A 419 37.17 -6.60 17.24
CA ASP A 419 37.92 -5.92 18.30
C ASP A 419 37.12 -5.93 19.62
N THR A 420 37.38 -6.80 20.58
CA THR A 420 38.65 -7.22 21.19
C THR A 420 38.37 -8.51 21.99
N GLU A 421 39.12 -9.61 21.87
CA GLU A 421 40.29 -9.91 22.69
C GLU A 421 41.12 -11.01 22.02
N ALA A 422 42.23 -10.61 21.40
CA ALA A 422 43.35 -11.48 21.10
C ALA A 422 44.63 -10.68 21.35
N GLU A 423 44.83 -10.20 22.59
CA GLU A 423 46.14 -9.74 23.04
C GLU A 423 46.42 -10.21 24.48
N SER A 424 47.56 -10.89 24.60
CA SER A 424 48.40 -11.11 25.79
C SER A 424 47.90 -12.04 26.90
N HIS A 425 48.44 -13.26 26.91
CA HIS A 425 49.15 -13.77 28.09
C HIS A 425 50.39 -14.54 27.61
N GLU A 426 51.52 -13.83 27.60
CA GLU A 426 52.81 -14.37 28.01
C GLU A 426 52.84 -14.52 29.54
#